data_AF-A0A0G3X7N4-F1
#
_entry.id   AF-A0A0G3X7N4-F1
#
_cell.length_a   1.000
_cell.length_b   1.000
_cell.length_c   1.000
_cell.angle_alpha   90.00
_cell.angle_beta   90.00
_cell.angle_gamma   90.00
#
_symmetry.space_group_name_H-M   'P 1'
#
loop_
_entity.id
_entity.type
_entity.pdbx_description
1 polymer ?
#
loop_
_entity_poly.entity_id
_entity_poly.type
_entity_poly.pdbx_seq_one_letter_code
_entity_poly.pdbx_strand_id
1 'polypeptide(L)' 'MATNAHLAAKLLRDASGFFRNVGEQNPPLQQQMEDNAQVYDQVAELVESDPNGELPAQEEGAASSEQAQ' A
#
# COMPACT_ATOMS: atom_id res chain seq x y z
N MET A 1 9.69 20.36 13.69
CA MET A 1 8.49 20.67 12.91
C MET A 1 8.24 19.50 11.98
N ALA A 2 7.03 18.94 11.93
CA ALA A 2 6.71 17.90 10.95
C ALA A 2 6.72 18.50 9.54
N THR A 3 7.28 17.79 8.56
CA THR A 3 7.20 18.17 7.14
C THR A 3 5.94 17.57 6.54
N ASN A 4 5.54 18.04 5.35
CA ASN A 4 4.42 17.43 4.62
C ASN A 4 4.64 15.94 4.36
N ALA A 5 5.89 15.53 4.10
CA ALA A 5 6.27 14.12 3.96
C ALA A 5 5.98 13.30 5.23
N HIS A 6 6.38 13.81 6.41
CA HIS A 6 6.06 13.14 7.69
C HIS A 6 4.54 13.03 7.93
N LEU A 7 3.76 14.06 7.58
CA LEU A 7 2.31 14.02 7.72
C LEU A 7 1.67 13.00 6.76
N ALA A 8 2.12 12.95 5.51
CA ALA A 8 1.65 11.99 4.52
C ALA A 8 2.00 10.55 4.93
N ALA A 9 3.24 10.30 5.37
CA ALA A 9 3.67 9.00 5.87
C ALA A 9 2.85 8.54 7.07
N LYS A 10 2.55 9.45 8.02
CA LYS A 10 1.66 9.14 9.14
C LYS A 10 0.26 8.75 8.66
N LEU A 11 -0.33 9.50 7.73
CA LEU A 11 -1.66 9.21 7.20
C LEU A 11 -1.71 7.84 6.51
N LEU A 12 -0.66 7.48 5.76
CA LEU A 12 -0.54 6.17 5.11
C LEU A 12 -0.43 5.04 6.13
N ARG A 13 0.33 5.20 7.22
CA ARG A 13 0.38 4.23 8.33
C ARG A 13 -0.95 4.10 9.07
N ASP A 14 -1.65 5.20 9.28
CA ASP A 14 -2.99 5.18 9.88
C ASP A 14 -3.97 4.39 8.98
N ALA A 15 -3.86 4.53 7.65
CA ALA A 15 -4.64 3.73 6.69
C ALA A 15 -4.25 2.24 6.69
N SER A 16 -2.96 1.93 6.77
CA SER A 16 -2.47 0.56 6.95
C SER A 16 -3.08 -0.10 8.20
N GLY A 17 -3.07 0.60 9.33
CA GLY A 17 -3.73 0.16 10.56
C GLY A 17 -5.24 -0.05 10.39
N PHE A 18 -5.92 0.81 9.62
CA PHE A 18 -7.33 0.61 9.29
C PHE A 18 -7.57 -0.71 8.54
N PHE A 19 -6.75 -1.03 7.53
CA PHE A 19 -6.91 -2.29 6.79
C PHE A 19 -6.70 -3.51 7.69
N ARG A 20 -5.67 -3.50 8.55
CA ARG A 20 -5.46 -4.59 9.53
C ARG A 20 -6.68 -4.79 10.43
N ASN A 21 -7.22 -3.70 10.97
CA ASN A 21 -8.44 -3.74 11.79
C ASN A 21 -9.65 -4.29 11.01
N VAL A 22 -9.79 -3.98 9.72
CA VAL A 22 -10.85 -4.54 8.87
C VAL A 22 -10.63 -6.04 8.65
N GLY A 23 -9.39 -6.46 8.41
CA GLY A 23 -9.03 -7.87 8.22
C GLY A 23 -9.28 -8.72 9.47
N GLU A 24 -8.95 -8.21 10.65
CA GLU A 24 -9.24 -8.87 11.93
C GLU A 24 -10.74 -9.09 12.17
N GLN A 25 -11.57 -8.14 11.77
CA GLN A 25 -13.03 -8.23 11.90
C GLN A 25 -13.68 -9.10 10.82
N ASN A 26 -12.97 -9.36 9.71
CA ASN A 26 -13.49 -10.08 8.55
C ASN A 26 -12.50 -11.16 8.10
N PRO A 27 -12.49 -12.35 8.74
CA PRO A 27 -11.53 -13.42 8.44
C PRO A 27 -11.42 -13.79 6.95
N PRO A 28 -12.50 -13.83 6.15
CA PRO A 28 -12.39 -14.10 4.71
C PRO A 28 -11.57 -13.07 3.93
N LEU A 29 -11.46 -11.84 4.44
CA LEU A 29 -10.72 -10.74 3.82
C LEU A 29 -9.35 -10.51 4.49
N GLN A 30 -9.02 -11.25 5.55
CA GLN A 30 -7.84 -10.97 6.38
C GLN A 30 -6.56 -10.86 5.56
N GLN A 31 -6.29 -11.85 4.70
CA GLN A 31 -5.08 -11.86 3.89
C GLN A 31 -5.04 -10.67 2.91
N GLN A 32 -6.14 -10.42 2.20
CA GLN A 32 -6.22 -9.29 1.26
C GLN A 32 -6.01 -7.94 1.96
N MET A 33 -6.58 -7.78 3.16
CA MET A 33 -6.41 -6.55 3.94
C MET A 33 -4.99 -6.41 4.51
N GLU A 34 -4.35 -7.52 4.87
CA GLU A 34 -2.94 -7.52 5.28
C GLU A 34 -2.03 -7.13 4.10
N ASP A 35 -2.28 -7.67 2.90
CA ASP A 35 -1.55 -7.29 1.69
C ASP A 35 -1.71 -5.78 1.39
N ASN A 36 -2.95 -5.27 1.50
CA ASN A 36 -3.20 -3.83 1.38
C ASN A 36 -2.42 -3.04 2.44
N ALA A 37 -2.49 -3.42 3.71
CA ALA A 37 -1.79 -2.74 4.80
C ALA A 37 -0.28 -2.66 4.53
N GLN A 38 0.33 -3.75 4.06
CA GLN A 38 1.75 -3.80 3.71
C GLN A 38 2.11 -2.82 2.59
N VAL A 39 1.28 -2.69 1.55
CA VAL A 39 1.50 -1.70 0.48
C VAL A 39 1.49 -0.28 1.06
N TYR A 40 0.52 0.05 1.92
CA TYR A 40 0.45 1.38 2.54
C TYR A 40 1.65 1.67 3.44
N ASP A 41 2.15 0.68 4.19
CA ASP A 41 3.36 0.85 5.00
C ASP A 41 4.60 1.08 4.14
N GLN A 42 4.75 0.34 3.05
CA GLN A 42 5.86 0.50 2.12
C GLN A 42 5.86 1.90 1.48
N VAL A 43 4.69 2.39 1.03
CA VAL A 43 4.58 3.74 0.48
C VAL A 43 4.81 4.81 1.55
N ALA A 44 4.37 4.58 2.80
CA ALA A 44 4.66 5.50 3.90
C ALA A 44 6.16 5.65 4.14
N GLU A 45 6.90 4.55 4.11
CA GLU A 45 8.35 4.56 4.28
C GLU A 45 9.06 5.25 3.11
N LEU A 46 8.61 5.01 1.87
CA LEU A 46 9.15 5.70 0.69
C LEU A 46 8.91 7.21 0.75
N VAL A 47 7.68 7.65 1.03
CA VAL A 47 7.35 9.08 1.11
C VAL A 47 8.12 9.80 2.23
N GLU A 48 8.36 9.12 3.35
CA GLU A 48 9.13 9.68 4.47
C GLU A 48 10.64 9.78 4.18
N SER A 49 11.20 8.75 3.52
CA SER A 49 12.64 8.63 3.29
C SER A 49 13.12 9.33 2.01
N ASP A 50 12.35 9.23 0.92
CA ASP A 50 12.62 9.86 -0.37
C ASP A 50 11.30 10.23 -1.08
N PRO A 51 10.71 11.40 -0.76
CA PRO A 51 9.42 11.81 -1.33
C PRO A 51 9.45 12.05 -2.85
N ASN A 52 10.63 12.06 -3.48
CA ASN A 52 10.77 12.20 -4.93
C ASN A 52 11.37 10.93 -5.58
N GLY A 53 11.47 9.83 -4.82
CA GLY A 53 11.99 8.56 -5.31
C GLY A 53 11.13 8.01 -6.43
N GLU A 54 11.76 7.54 -7.49
CA GLU A 54 11.08 6.86 -8.60
C GLU A 54 11.02 5.36 -8.32
N LEU A 55 9.82 4.79 -8.35
CA LEU A 55 9.67 3.34 -8.38
C LEU A 55 9.77 2.87 -9.83
N PRO A 56 10.41 1.71 -10.10
CA PRO A 56 10.33 1.11 -11.42
C PRO A 56 8.86 0.94 -11.75
N ALA A 57 8.45 1.40 -12.95
CA ALA A 57 7.09 1.21 -13.43
C ALA A 57 6.80 -0.29 -13.35
N GLN A 58 5.95 -0.70 -12.41
CA GLN A 58 5.38 -2.04 -12.44
C GLN A 58 4.63 -2.11 -13.77
N GLU A 59 5.07 -2.99 -14.67
CA GLU A 59 4.34 -3.27 -15.90
C GLU A 59 2.91 -3.64 -15.50
N GLU A 60 1.99 -2.70 -15.72
CA GLU A 60 0.57 -2.88 -15.48
C GLU A 60 0.08 -4.02 -16.40
N GLY A 61 -0.03 -5.23 -15.84
CA GLY A 61 -0.87 -6.30 -16.39
C GLY A 61 -0.26 -7.20 -17.47
N ALA A 62 0.74 -8.01 -17.13
CA ALA A 62 0.93 -9.31 -17.80
C ALA A 62 -0.09 -10.35 -17.27
N ALA A 63 -1.38 -10.06 -17.33
CA ALA A 63 -2.46 -11.01 -17.03
C ALA A 63 -3.79 -10.55 -17.62
N SER A 64 -3.97 -10.60 -18.94
CA SER A 64 -5.30 -10.78 -19.59
C SER A 64 -5.24 -10.74 -21.13
N SER A 65 -4.47 -11.64 -21.77
CA SER A 65 -4.71 -11.97 -23.19
C SER A 65 -4.13 -13.34 -23.61
N GLU A 66 -4.46 -14.42 -22.89
CA GLU A 66 -4.15 -15.78 -23.38
C GLU A 66 -5.23 -16.83 -23.06
N GLN A 67 -6.51 -16.40 -23.03
CA GLN A 67 -7.68 -17.27 -23.07
C GLN A 67 -8.68 -16.76 -24.11
N ALA A 68 -8.22 -16.61 -25.34
CA ALA A 68 -9.09 -16.48 -26.51
C ALA A 68 -8.32 -16.90 -27.77
N GLN A 69 -8.08 -18.20 -27.91
CA GLN A 69 -8.08 -18.95 -29.19
C GLN A 69 -7.94 -20.44 -28.93
#